data_AF-A0A0B7MK63-F1
#
_entry.id   AF-A0A0B7MK63-F1
#
_cell.length_a   1.000
_cell.length_b   1.000
_cell.length_c   1.000
_cell.angle_alpha   90.00
_cell.angle_beta   90.00
_cell.angle_gamma   90.00
#
_symmetry.space_group_name_H-M   'P 1'
#
loop_
_entity.id
_entity.type
_entity.pdbx_description
1 polymer ?
#
loop_
_entity_poly.entity_id
_entity_poly.type
_entity_poly.pdbx_seq_one_letter_code
_entity_poly.pdbx_strand_id
1 'polypeptide(L)'
;MGADKITFVRNYSDLSTDQGFQFEFYCDRCGGGFRNRFKPSVTGAVSGALDAASSLFGGVFGKAANMGERVRSASWKKAHDEAFEEACAQLKPDFIQCPRCSSWVCRASCWNNSKGLCKDCAPDLGVEMAAAQANRSVEEVWAHAAMAEEDKNLDKKQWREKIRASCPNCEAPLASNAKFCPECGEKLKFQENCPECGTKIAPGSKFCLECGHKL
;
A
#
# COMPACT_ATOMS: atom_id res chain seq x y z
N MET A 1 3.70 41.15 20.65
CA MET A 1 2.65 40.11 20.55
C MET A 1 2.82 39.48 19.18
N GLY A 2 3.65 38.43 19.12
CA GLY A 2 4.06 37.81 17.85
C GLY A 2 2.91 36.99 17.31
N ALA A 3 2.67 37.05 16.00
CA ALA A 3 1.78 36.12 15.31
C ALA A 3 2.13 34.69 15.75
N ASP A 4 1.14 33.97 16.31
CA ASP A 4 1.28 32.57 16.68
C ASP A 4 1.74 31.81 15.44
N LYS A 5 3.01 31.38 15.46
CA LYS A 5 3.58 30.61 14.36
C LYS A 5 3.02 29.20 14.46
N ILE A 6 2.06 28.88 13.62
CA ILE A 6 1.66 27.50 13.37
C ILE A 6 2.87 26.78 12.77
N THR A 7 3.51 25.92 13.58
CA THR A 7 4.65 25.12 13.13
C THR A 7 4.10 23.99 12.26
N PHE A 8 4.04 24.22 10.95
CA PHE A 8 3.56 23.23 10.01
C PHE A 8 4.64 22.20 9.70
N VAL A 9 4.21 20.96 9.56
CA VAL A 9 5.03 19.83 9.16
C VAL A 9 4.65 19.47 7.71
N ARG A 10 5.59 19.03 6.87
CA ARG A 10 5.30 18.75 5.44
C ARG A 10 4.35 17.56 5.23
N ASN A 11 4.16 16.74 6.25
CA ASN A 11 3.54 15.43 6.21
C ASN A 11 2.03 15.51 6.54
N TYR A 12 1.29 16.42 5.90
CA TYR A 12 -0.17 16.42 6.01
C TYR A 12 -0.86 16.79 4.68
N SER A 13 -2.13 16.38 4.56
CA SER A 13 -3.06 16.80 3.53
C SER A 13 -4.22 17.56 4.16
N ASP A 14 -4.54 18.71 3.59
CA ASP A 14 -5.74 19.46 3.91
C ASP A 14 -6.91 18.96 3.07
N LEU A 15 -7.89 18.32 3.72
CA LEU A 15 -9.13 17.83 3.12
C LEU A 15 -10.31 18.76 3.43
N SER A 16 -10.02 19.98 3.89
CA SER A 16 -11.04 20.96 4.25
C SER A 16 -11.84 21.44 3.05
N THR A 17 -13.14 21.58 3.26
CA THR A 17 -14.10 22.11 2.31
C THR A 17 -14.79 23.34 2.87
N ASP A 18 -15.70 23.95 2.12
CA ASP A 18 -16.51 25.06 2.63
C ASP A 18 -17.48 24.60 3.73
N GLN A 19 -17.75 23.30 3.82
CA GLN A 19 -18.65 22.72 4.82
C GLN A 19 -17.93 22.40 6.15
N GLY A 20 -16.60 22.36 6.17
CA GLY A 20 -15.85 22.00 7.36
C GLY A 20 -14.40 21.62 7.09
N PHE A 21 -13.70 21.32 8.18
CA PHE A 21 -12.27 21.14 8.24
C PHE A 21 -11.91 19.69 8.54
N GLN A 22 -10.96 19.15 7.77
CA GLN A 22 -10.42 17.83 7.98
C GLN A 22 -8.97 17.79 7.51
N PHE A 23 -8.12 17.15 8.29
CA PHE A 23 -6.68 17.06 8.08
C PHE A 23 -6.24 15.61 8.25
N GLU A 24 -5.32 15.20 7.39
CA GLU A 24 -4.72 13.88 7.43
C GLU A 24 -3.21 14.00 7.50
N PHE A 25 -2.58 13.36 8.48
CA PHE A 25 -1.14 13.45 8.75
C PHE A 25 -0.47 12.12 8.48
N TYR A 26 0.73 12.10 7.90
CA TYR A 26 1.39 10.89 7.44
C TYR A 26 2.73 10.66 8.15
N CYS A 27 3.10 9.39 8.35
CA CYS A 27 4.46 9.05 8.74
C CYS A 27 5.41 9.16 7.54
N ASP A 28 6.49 9.94 7.67
CA ASP A 28 7.50 10.10 6.61
C ASP A 28 8.17 8.76 6.21
N ARG A 29 8.13 7.74 7.08
CA ARG A 29 8.75 6.43 6.85
C ARG A 29 7.80 5.38 6.27
N CYS A 30 6.67 5.12 6.94
CA CYS A 30 5.76 4.04 6.52
C CYS A 30 4.58 4.51 5.67
N GLY A 31 4.38 5.82 5.51
CA GLY A 31 3.20 6.38 4.83
C GLY A 31 1.88 6.20 5.60
N GLY A 32 1.88 5.55 6.76
CA GLY A 32 0.69 5.39 7.60
C GLY A 32 0.11 6.75 7.99
N GLY A 33 -1.19 6.93 7.73
CA GLY A 33 -1.92 8.17 7.93
C GLY A 33 -2.81 8.16 9.17
N PHE A 34 -2.91 9.29 9.86
CA PHE A 34 -3.90 9.57 10.90
C PHE A 34 -4.79 10.71 10.44
N ARG A 35 -6.10 10.47 10.42
CA ARG A 35 -7.10 11.44 10.00
C ARG A 35 -7.91 11.91 11.19
N ASN A 36 -8.02 13.22 11.36
CA ASN A 36 -8.88 13.77 12.40
C ASN A 36 -10.36 13.66 12.00
N ARG A 37 -11.24 13.78 13.01
CA ARG A 37 -12.69 13.87 12.75
C ARG A 37 -13.01 15.15 12.00
N PHE A 38 -13.98 15.05 11.09
CA PHE A 38 -14.48 16.21 10.35
C PHE A 38 -15.12 17.23 11.31
N LYS A 39 -14.66 18.48 11.25
CA LYS A 39 -15.18 19.58 12.07
C LYS A 39 -16.02 20.52 11.19
N PRO A 40 -17.35 20.62 11.36
CA PRO A 40 -18.18 21.45 10.50
C PRO A 40 -17.82 22.95 10.65
N SER A 41 -17.80 23.68 9.53
CA SER A 41 -17.55 25.13 9.52
C SER A 41 -18.87 25.87 9.62
N VAL A 42 -19.10 26.51 10.77
CA VAL A 42 -20.33 27.29 11.05
C VAL A 42 -20.52 28.45 10.06
N THR A 43 -19.43 28.93 9.46
CA THR A 43 -19.44 30.01 8.47
C THR A 43 -20.00 29.58 7.11
N GLY A 44 -19.92 28.28 6.75
CA GLY A 44 -20.50 27.74 5.51
C GLY A 44 -22.01 27.44 5.59
N ALA A 45 -22.55 27.30 6.81
CA ALA A 45 -23.98 27.12 7.03
C ALA A 45 -24.77 28.44 6.90
N VAL A 46 -24.13 29.58 7.15
CA VAL A 46 -24.77 30.90 7.08
C VAL A 46 -25.02 31.33 5.64
N SER A 47 -24.21 30.91 4.66
CA SER A 47 -24.50 31.16 3.24
C SER A 47 -25.77 30.45 2.77
N GLY A 48 -26.01 29.20 3.19
CA GLY A 48 -27.22 28.46 2.83
C GLY A 48 -28.50 29.02 3.47
N ALA A 49 -28.39 29.60 4.66
CA ALA A 49 -29.51 30.27 5.33
C ALA A 49 -29.78 31.68 4.77
N LEU A 50 -28.75 32.40 4.32
CA LEU A 50 -28.88 33.70 3.65
C LEU A 50 -29.51 33.56 2.26
N ASP A 51 -29.20 32.49 1.52
CA ASP A 51 -29.83 32.22 0.22
C ASP A 51 -31.35 32.00 0.35
N ALA A 52 -31.81 31.35 1.44
CA ALA A 52 -33.23 31.21 1.72
C ALA A 52 -33.91 32.55 2.10
N ALA A 53 -33.19 33.46 2.78
CA ALA A 53 -33.71 34.78 3.16
C ALA A 53 -33.79 35.78 1.98
N SER A 54 -33.00 35.57 0.93
CA SER A 54 -33.02 36.42 -0.28
C SER A 54 -34.31 36.34 -1.08
N SER A 55 -35.09 35.26 -0.93
CA SER A 55 -36.39 35.09 -1.58
C SER A 55 -37.55 35.86 -0.92
N LEU A 56 -37.32 36.49 0.24
CA LEU A 56 -38.35 37.15 1.04
C LEU A 56 -38.17 38.67 1.18
N PHE A 57 -37.00 39.21 0.86
CA PHE A 57 -36.74 40.65 0.81
C PHE A 57 -36.39 41.08 -0.62
N GLY A 58 -37.43 41.32 -1.42
CA GLY A 58 -37.30 41.95 -2.73
C GLY A 58 -36.85 43.41 -2.60
N GLY A 59 -35.76 43.75 -3.28
CA GLY A 59 -35.42 45.15 -3.55
C GLY A 59 -33.93 45.47 -3.55
N VAL A 60 -33.38 45.62 -4.76
CA VAL A 60 -32.15 46.38 -5.07
C VAL A 60 -30.86 45.83 -4.46
N PHE A 61 -30.30 44.76 -5.04
CA PHE A 61 -28.83 44.60 -5.17
C PHE A 61 -28.52 43.48 -6.19
N GLY A 62 -28.81 43.75 -7.47
CA GLY A 62 -28.40 42.88 -8.56
C GLY A 62 -26.97 43.19 -8.97
N LYS A 63 -26.00 42.33 -8.60
CA LYS A 63 -24.81 41.94 -9.37
C LYS A 63 -23.82 41.17 -8.49
N ALA A 64 -23.83 39.84 -8.57
CA ALA A 64 -22.65 38.97 -8.49
C ALA A 64 -23.07 37.50 -8.73
N ALA A 65 -23.68 37.21 -9.87
CA ALA A 65 -23.70 35.85 -10.40
C ALA A 65 -22.42 35.67 -11.22
N ASN A 66 -21.65 34.62 -10.89
CA ASN A 66 -20.35 34.24 -11.46
C ASN A 66 -19.12 34.83 -10.76
N MET A 67 -18.90 34.48 -9.50
CA MET A 67 -17.55 34.35 -8.97
C MET A 67 -17.22 32.86 -8.82
N GLY A 68 -16.71 32.28 -9.91
CA GLY A 68 -15.92 31.06 -9.84
C GLY A 68 -14.62 31.37 -9.09
N GLU A 69 -14.24 30.46 -8.19
CA GLU A 69 -13.13 30.55 -7.24
C GLU A 69 -13.48 31.35 -5.96
N ARG A 70 -13.95 30.61 -4.95
CA ARG A 70 -14.36 31.14 -3.65
C ARG A 70 -13.14 31.68 -2.90
N VAL A 71 -13.04 33.00 -2.79
CA VAL A 71 -12.15 33.63 -1.83
C VAL A 71 -12.67 33.29 -0.43
N ARG A 72 -11.96 32.42 0.29
CA ARG A 72 -12.25 32.08 1.69
C ARG A 72 -12.25 33.37 2.53
N SER A 73 -13.36 33.62 3.23
CA SER A 73 -13.49 34.81 4.10
C SER A 73 -12.44 34.81 5.20
N ALA A 74 -12.12 35.98 5.76
CA ALA A 74 -11.21 36.09 6.90
C ALA A 74 -11.66 35.20 8.08
N SER A 75 -12.98 35.09 8.30
CA SER A 75 -13.57 34.23 9.31
C SER A 75 -13.36 32.73 9.01
N TRP A 76 -13.44 32.32 7.74
CA TRP A 76 -13.13 30.94 7.36
C TRP A 76 -11.66 30.62 7.61
N LYS A 77 -10.74 31.52 7.23
CA LYS A 77 -9.30 31.34 7.45
C LYS A 77 -8.97 31.20 8.93
N LYS A 78 -9.54 32.07 9.77
CA LYS A 78 -9.37 31.98 11.22
C LYS A 78 -9.89 30.66 11.79
N ALA A 79 -11.09 30.23 11.38
CA ALA A 79 -11.67 28.97 11.85
C ALA A 79 -10.89 27.74 11.34
N HIS A 80 -10.31 27.82 10.14
CA HIS A 80 -9.43 26.79 9.59
C HIS A 80 -8.14 26.67 10.38
N ASP A 81 -7.48 27.80 10.67
CA ASP A 81 -6.25 27.86 11.46
C ASP A 81 -6.48 27.26 12.86
N GLU A 82 -7.57 27.64 13.53
CA GLU A 82 -7.97 27.08 14.84
C GLU A 82 -8.24 25.56 14.76
N ALA A 83 -8.89 25.09 13.70
CA ALA A 83 -9.15 23.67 13.49
C ALA A 83 -7.85 22.88 13.21
N PHE A 84 -6.90 23.49 12.51
CA PHE A 84 -5.61 22.89 12.22
C PHE A 84 -4.74 22.76 13.48
N GLU A 85 -4.69 23.80 14.31
CA GLU A 85 -4.00 23.76 15.60
C GLU A 85 -4.55 22.66 16.52
N GLU A 86 -5.87 22.54 16.58
CA GLU A 86 -6.54 21.47 17.35
C GLU A 86 -6.18 20.07 16.81
N ALA A 87 -6.19 19.90 15.48
CA ALA A 87 -5.79 18.64 14.85
C ALA A 87 -4.34 18.27 15.15
N CYS A 88 -3.44 19.25 15.11
CA CYS A 88 -2.04 19.06 15.46
C CYS A 88 -1.89 18.67 16.94
N ALA A 89 -2.63 19.31 17.85
CA ALA A 89 -2.59 18.97 19.27
C ALA A 89 -3.06 17.53 19.55
N GLN A 90 -4.11 17.08 18.86
CA GLN A 90 -4.63 15.72 19.00
C GLN A 90 -3.66 14.65 18.51
N LEU A 91 -2.92 14.92 17.42
CA LEU A 91 -2.04 13.92 16.78
C LEU A 91 -0.57 14.01 17.20
N LYS A 92 -0.16 15.10 17.85
CA LYS A 92 1.18 15.25 18.44
C LYS A 92 1.66 14.06 19.29
N PRO A 93 0.85 13.37 20.12
CA PRO A 93 1.33 12.23 20.88
C PRO A 93 1.72 11.03 20.01
N ASP A 94 1.12 10.84 18.84
CA ASP A 94 1.39 9.67 17.98
C ASP A 94 2.65 9.82 17.12
N PHE A 95 3.13 11.05 16.98
CA PHE A 95 4.28 11.39 16.15
C PHE A 95 5.47 11.90 16.98
N ILE A 96 6.67 11.68 16.44
CA ILE A 96 7.92 12.18 16.98
C ILE A 96 8.85 12.61 15.85
N GLN A 97 9.56 13.71 16.05
CA GLN A 97 10.57 14.18 15.11
C GLN A 97 11.93 13.53 15.42
N CYS A 98 12.57 12.97 14.42
CA CYS A 98 13.91 12.42 14.55
C CYS A 98 14.96 13.56 14.66
N PRO A 99 15.81 13.58 15.70
CA PRO A 99 16.83 14.64 15.84
C PRO A 99 17.93 14.55 14.78
N ARG A 100 18.12 13.40 14.12
CA ARG A 100 19.15 13.20 13.09
C ARG A 100 18.70 13.64 11.70
N CYS A 101 17.52 13.21 11.26
CA CYS A 101 17.04 13.49 9.90
C CYS A 101 15.86 14.46 9.84
N SER A 102 15.42 14.99 10.99
CA SER A 102 14.29 15.92 11.16
C SER A 102 12.95 15.43 10.60
N SER A 103 12.86 14.14 10.24
CA SER A 103 11.64 13.53 9.70
C SER A 103 10.65 13.21 10.82
N TRP A 104 9.36 13.36 10.53
CA TRP A 104 8.28 13.07 11.46
C TRP A 104 7.77 11.65 11.25
N VAL A 105 7.93 10.80 12.26
CA VAL A 105 7.58 9.38 12.17
C VAL A 105 6.59 8.98 13.26
N CYS A 106 5.81 7.94 12.99
CA CYS A 106 4.90 7.38 13.99
C CYS A 106 5.69 6.67 15.11
N ARG A 107 5.30 6.94 16.35
CA ARG A 107 5.94 6.33 17.54
C ARG A 107 5.70 4.83 17.63
N ALA A 108 4.50 4.39 17.23
CA ALA A 108 4.08 3.01 17.37
C ALA A 108 4.96 2.02 16.59
N SER A 109 5.43 2.38 15.39
CA SER A 109 6.10 1.43 14.49
C SER A 109 7.43 1.91 13.92
N CYS A 110 7.61 3.22 13.73
CA CYS A 110 8.75 3.78 13.00
C CYS A 110 9.81 4.44 13.89
N TRP A 111 9.56 4.51 15.19
CA TRP A 111 10.51 5.01 16.18
C TRP A 111 11.28 3.87 16.85
N ASN A 112 12.60 4.03 16.99
CA ASN A 112 13.43 3.15 17.79
C ASN A 112 13.61 3.76 19.19
N ASN A 113 12.85 3.25 20.17
CA ASN A 113 12.88 3.74 21.55
C ASN A 113 14.25 3.55 22.21
N SER A 114 14.96 2.46 21.92
CA SER A 114 16.26 2.16 22.52
C SER A 114 17.36 3.10 22.03
N LYS A 115 17.25 3.62 20.80
CA LYS A 115 18.25 4.52 20.20
C LYS A 115 17.81 5.98 20.14
N GLY A 116 16.55 6.29 20.42
CA GLY A 116 16.01 7.65 20.36
C GLY A 116 16.07 8.25 18.94
N LEU A 117 15.93 7.40 17.91
CA LEU A 117 16.03 7.78 16.50
C LEU A 117 14.93 7.08 15.68
N CYS A 118 14.61 7.60 14.49
CA CYS A 118 13.74 6.86 13.57
C CYS A 118 14.45 5.60 13.05
N LYS A 119 13.66 4.61 12.64
CA LYS A 119 14.20 3.33 12.15
C LYS A 119 14.97 3.41 10.83
N ASP A 120 14.86 4.51 10.07
CA ASP A 120 15.74 4.73 8.91
C ASP A 120 17.14 5.18 9.35
N CYS A 121 17.23 5.88 10.48
CA CYS A 121 18.49 6.35 11.07
C CYS A 121 19.13 5.31 11.99
N ALA A 122 18.32 4.55 12.72
CA ALA A 122 18.75 3.50 13.64
C ALA A 122 17.74 2.35 13.56
N PRO A 123 17.88 1.46 12.57
CA PRO A 123 16.97 0.34 12.40
C PRO A 123 17.09 -0.66 13.55
N ASP A 124 16.08 -1.51 13.71
CA ASP A 124 16.12 -2.63 14.64
C ASP A 124 17.02 -3.72 14.04
N LEU A 125 18.24 -3.87 14.58
CA LEU A 125 19.26 -4.77 14.01
C LEU A 125 18.77 -6.20 13.83
N GLY A 126 17.92 -6.73 14.72
CA GLY A 126 17.35 -8.07 14.57
C GLY A 126 16.45 -8.20 13.34
N VAL A 127 15.67 -7.16 13.02
CA VAL A 127 14.82 -7.13 11.81
C VAL A 127 15.69 -7.04 10.56
N GLU A 128 16.72 -6.18 10.58
CA GLU A 128 17.64 -6.03 9.45
C GLU A 128 18.46 -7.30 9.21
N MET A 129 18.93 -7.98 10.25
CA MET A 129 19.66 -9.24 10.12
C MET A 129 18.78 -10.33 9.51
N ALA A 130 17.52 -10.46 9.96
CA ALA A 130 16.58 -11.42 9.39
C ALA A 130 16.28 -11.11 7.91
N ALA A 131 16.07 -9.84 7.57
CA ALA A 131 15.88 -9.40 6.19
C ALA A 131 17.13 -9.65 5.34
N ALA A 132 18.32 -9.37 5.86
CA ALA A 132 19.59 -9.60 5.16
C ALA A 132 19.84 -11.10 4.90
N GLN A 133 19.55 -11.96 5.86
CA GLN A 133 19.63 -13.42 5.69
C GLN A 133 18.65 -13.92 4.61
N ALA A 134 17.42 -13.43 4.62
CA ALA A 134 16.42 -13.77 3.61
C ALA A 134 16.85 -13.28 2.22
N ASN A 135 17.31 -12.03 2.11
CA ASN A 135 17.82 -11.47 0.85
C ASN A 135 19.01 -12.27 0.32
N ARG A 136 19.95 -12.65 1.19
CA ARG A 136 21.09 -13.47 0.80
C ARG A 136 20.66 -14.85 0.31
N SER A 137 19.70 -15.47 1.00
CA SER A 137 19.13 -16.75 0.58
C SER A 137 18.47 -16.64 -0.81
N VAL A 138 17.74 -15.54 -1.06
CA VAL A 138 17.16 -15.26 -2.37
C VAL A 138 18.24 -15.06 -3.43
N GLU A 139 19.27 -14.26 -3.16
CA GLU A 139 20.42 -14.08 -4.07
C GLU A 139 21.09 -15.42 -4.42
N GLU A 140 21.31 -16.28 -3.43
CA GLU A 140 21.89 -17.61 -3.64
C GLU A 140 20.96 -18.49 -4.47
N VAL A 141 19.65 -18.48 -4.22
CA VAL A 141 18.66 -19.17 -5.07
C VAL A 141 18.76 -18.69 -6.51
N TRP A 142 18.84 -17.38 -6.77
CA TRP A 142 18.98 -16.86 -8.13
C TRP A 142 20.34 -17.19 -8.75
N ALA A 143 21.42 -17.13 -7.98
CA ALA A 143 22.77 -17.46 -8.45
C ALA A 143 22.91 -18.94 -8.81
N HIS A 144 22.28 -19.85 -8.05
CA HIS A 144 22.24 -21.28 -8.35
C HIS A 144 21.16 -21.65 -9.37
N ALA A 145 20.10 -20.85 -9.52
CA ALA A 145 19.11 -20.99 -10.58
C ALA A 145 19.58 -20.43 -11.93
N ALA A 146 20.60 -19.57 -11.95
CA ALA A 146 21.38 -19.27 -13.14
C ALA A 146 22.17 -20.54 -13.50
N MET A 147 21.48 -21.41 -14.24
CA MET A 147 21.90 -22.75 -14.64
C MET A 147 23.37 -22.78 -15.11
N ALA A 148 24.09 -23.88 -14.84
CA ALA A 148 25.48 -24.06 -15.25
C ALA A 148 25.63 -23.86 -16.77
N GLU A 149 26.81 -23.50 -17.29
CA GLU A 149 26.97 -23.37 -18.75
C GLU A 149 26.56 -24.64 -19.52
N GLU A 150 26.69 -25.81 -18.90
CA GLU A 150 26.24 -27.10 -19.42
C GLU A 150 24.71 -27.15 -19.64
N ASP A 151 23.95 -26.39 -18.88
CA ASP A 151 22.49 -26.33 -19.01
C ASP A 151 22.00 -25.40 -20.14
N LYS A 152 22.90 -24.59 -20.73
CA LYS A 152 22.59 -23.86 -21.98
C LYS A 152 22.35 -24.80 -23.16
N ASN A 153 22.79 -26.07 -23.04
CA ASN A 153 22.59 -27.13 -24.03
C ASN A 153 21.38 -28.04 -23.73
N LEU A 154 20.56 -27.72 -22.73
CA LEU A 154 19.32 -28.44 -22.53
C LEU A 154 18.34 -28.10 -23.67
N ASP A 155 18.00 -29.12 -24.46
CA ASP A 155 16.97 -29.05 -25.49
C ASP A 155 15.70 -28.37 -24.93
N LYS A 156 15.02 -27.56 -25.74
CA LYS A 156 13.81 -26.77 -25.38
C LYS A 156 12.71 -27.60 -24.69
N LYS A 157 12.78 -28.94 -24.77
CA LYS A 157 11.93 -29.89 -24.05
C LYS A 157 12.10 -29.86 -22.52
N GLN A 158 13.31 -29.68 -21.97
CA GLN A 158 13.53 -29.72 -20.51
C GLN A 158 13.07 -28.46 -19.78
N TRP A 159 12.97 -27.33 -20.49
CA TRP A 159 12.34 -26.10 -20.00
C TRP A 159 10.84 -26.24 -19.63
N ARG A 160 10.20 -27.37 -19.96
CA ARG A 160 8.77 -27.60 -19.71
C ARG A 160 8.47 -28.18 -18.33
N GLU A 161 9.47 -28.61 -17.55
CA GLU A 161 9.29 -28.90 -16.12
C GLU A 161 9.21 -27.59 -15.32
N LYS A 162 8.17 -26.78 -15.59
CA LYS A 162 7.92 -25.53 -14.87
C LYS A 162 7.64 -25.83 -13.41
N ILE A 163 8.57 -25.50 -12.52
CA ILE A 163 8.30 -25.37 -11.08
C ILE A 163 7.23 -24.28 -10.95
N ARG A 164 6.07 -24.62 -10.35
CA ARG A 164 4.96 -23.69 -10.12
C ARG A 164 4.78 -23.46 -8.63
N ALA A 165 4.61 -22.19 -8.26
CA ALA A 165 4.37 -21.80 -6.87
C ALA A 165 2.90 -22.02 -6.42
N SER A 166 1.97 -22.13 -7.37
CA SER A 166 0.53 -22.28 -7.11
C SER A 166 -0.13 -23.23 -8.09
N CYS A 167 -1.18 -23.90 -7.62
CA CYS A 167 -2.00 -24.78 -8.45
C CYS A 167 -2.77 -23.96 -9.50
N PRO A 168 -2.76 -24.34 -10.79
CA PRO A 168 -3.53 -23.63 -11.82
C PRO A 168 -5.04 -23.83 -11.73
N ASN A 169 -5.52 -24.81 -10.95
CA ASN A 169 -6.94 -25.15 -10.83
C ASN A 169 -7.59 -24.54 -9.58
N CYS A 170 -6.90 -24.60 -8.42
CA CYS A 170 -7.45 -24.12 -7.15
C CYS A 170 -6.64 -23.00 -6.48
N GLU A 171 -5.57 -22.51 -7.11
CA GLU A 171 -4.68 -21.44 -6.62
C GLU A 171 -3.93 -21.73 -5.32
N ALA A 172 -4.14 -22.93 -4.74
CA ALA A 172 -3.46 -23.35 -3.53
C ALA A 172 -1.93 -23.28 -3.68
N PRO A 173 -1.21 -22.83 -2.64
CA PRO A 173 0.24 -22.78 -2.65
C PRO A 173 0.81 -24.19 -2.77
N LEU A 174 1.80 -24.35 -3.64
CA LEU A 174 2.46 -25.62 -3.88
C LEU A 174 3.81 -25.65 -3.18
N ALA A 175 4.11 -26.76 -2.52
CA ALA A 175 5.47 -27.06 -2.10
C ALA A 175 6.40 -27.16 -3.34
N SER A 176 7.69 -26.91 -3.13
CA SER A 176 8.68 -26.97 -4.20
C SER A 176 8.59 -28.29 -4.97
N ASN A 177 8.34 -28.18 -6.28
CA ASN A 177 8.31 -29.30 -7.22
C ASN A 177 7.19 -30.36 -7.00
N ALA A 178 6.03 -29.96 -6.44
CA ALA A 178 4.89 -30.87 -6.23
C ALA A 178 4.40 -31.54 -7.54
N LYS A 179 4.19 -32.88 -7.51
CA LYS A 179 3.68 -33.66 -8.66
C LYS A 179 2.16 -33.53 -8.84
N PHE A 180 1.44 -33.36 -7.74
CA PHE A 180 -0.02 -33.20 -7.68
C PHE A 180 -0.35 -32.08 -6.68
N CYS A 181 -1.47 -31.40 -6.90
CA CYS A 181 -1.96 -30.43 -5.93
C CYS A 181 -2.53 -31.18 -4.70
N PRO A 182 -2.08 -30.87 -3.47
CA PRO A 182 -2.59 -31.52 -2.26
C PRO A 182 -4.04 -31.14 -1.94
N GLU A 183 -4.52 -29.99 -2.44
CA GLU A 183 -5.88 -29.49 -2.16
C GLU A 183 -6.91 -30.01 -3.17
N CYS A 184 -6.61 -29.97 -4.47
CA CYS A 184 -7.59 -30.32 -5.51
C CYS A 184 -7.26 -31.56 -6.35
N GLY A 185 -6.10 -32.19 -6.11
CA GLY A 185 -5.67 -33.39 -6.85
C GLY A 185 -5.21 -33.15 -8.29
N GLU A 186 -5.15 -31.90 -8.75
CA GLU A 186 -4.70 -31.56 -10.12
C GLU A 186 -3.29 -32.10 -10.39
N LYS A 187 -3.07 -32.72 -11.57
CA LYS A 187 -1.75 -33.24 -11.96
C LYS A 187 -0.87 -32.07 -12.44
N LEU A 188 0.21 -31.78 -11.73
CA LEU A 188 1.08 -30.62 -11.99
C LEU A 188 2.27 -30.96 -12.90
N LYS A 189 2.66 -32.23 -12.95
CA LYS A 189 3.71 -32.76 -13.83
C LYS A 189 3.14 -33.72 -14.87
N PHE A 190 3.65 -33.62 -16.10
CA PHE A 190 3.34 -34.56 -17.18
C PHE A 190 4.07 -35.89 -16.95
N GLN A 191 3.39 -37.02 -17.13
CA GLN A 191 4.02 -38.34 -17.11
C GLN A 191 4.61 -38.66 -18.49
N GLU A 192 5.93 -38.76 -18.56
CA GLU A 192 6.62 -39.07 -19.82
C GLU A 192 6.48 -40.54 -20.25
N ASN A 193 6.16 -41.46 -19.33
CA ASN A 193 6.07 -42.90 -19.60
C ASN A 193 4.70 -43.45 -19.19
N CYS A 194 4.20 -44.41 -19.97
CA CYS A 194 2.96 -45.10 -19.66
C CYS A 194 3.10 -45.97 -18.41
N PRO A 195 2.20 -45.87 -17.42
CA PRO A 195 2.27 -46.68 -16.21
C PRO A 195 2.02 -48.17 -16.44
N GLU A 196 1.42 -48.55 -17.58
CA GLU A 196 1.07 -49.94 -17.90
C GLU A 196 2.13 -50.62 -18.78
N CYS A 197 2.51 -50.01 -19.92
CA CYS A 197 3.43 -50.63 -20.87
C CYS A 197 4.84 -50.02 -20.85
N GLY A 198 5.07 -48.93 -20.11
CA GLY A 198 6.36 -48.24 -20.05
C GLY A 198 6.71 -47.41 -21.28
N THR A 199 5.91 -47.41 -22.36
CA THR A 199 6.20 -46.65 -23.58
C THR A 199 6.19 -45.14 -23.31
N LYS A 200 7.10 -44.41 -23.95
CA LYS A 200 7.14 -42.94 -23.92
C LYS A 200 5.87 -42.35 -24.53
N ILE A 201 5.26 -41.42 -23.82
CA ILE A 201 4.02 -40.75 -24.19
C ILE A 201 4.34 -39.34 -24.68
N ALA A 202 3.75 -38.95 -25.81
CA ALA A 202 3.85 -37.58 -26.29
C ALA A 202 3.07 -36.60 -25.38
N PRO A 203 3.60 -35.39 -25.10
CA PRO A 203 2.93 -34.38 -24.29
C PRO A 203 1.53 -34.07 -24.81
N GLY A 204 0.51 -34.24 -23.95
CA GLY A 204 -0.91 -34.00 -24.29
C GLY A 204 -1.71 -35.23 -24.75
N SER A 205 -1.12 -36.44 -24.74
CA SER A 205 -1.83 -37.67 -25.09
C SER A 205 -2.83 -38.06 -23.99
N LYS A 206 -4.10 -38.31 -24.36
CA LYS A 206 -5.15 -38.79 -23.43
C LYS A 206 -5.11 -40.31 -23.20
N PHE A 207 -4.50 -41.04 -24.14
CA PHE A 207 -4.35 -42.48 -24.12
C PHE A 207 -2.96 -42.88 -24.62
N CYS A 208 -2.43 -44.00 -24.15
CA CYS A 208 -1.23 -44.60 -24.67
C CYS A 208 -1.51 -45.16 -26.07
N LEU A 209 -0.70 -44.76 -27.05
CA LEU A 209 -0.86 -45.19 -28.45
C LEU A 209 -0.48 -46.67 -28.68
N GLU A 210 0.26 -47.28 -27.74
CA GLU A 210 0.68 -48.68 -27.85
C GLU A 210 -0.27 -49.65 -27.13
N CYS A 211 -0.63 -49.38 -25.88
CA CYS A 211 -1.45 -50.31 -25.08
C CYS A 211 -2.89 -49.85 -24.86
N GLY A 212 -3.26 -48.65 -25.29
CA GLY A 212 -4.61 -48.11 -25.12
C GLY A 212 -4.95 -47.60 -23.71
N HIS A 213 -4.01 -47.63 -22.75
CA HIS A 213 -4.22 -47.14 -21.38
C HIS A 213 -4.60 -45.66 -21.34
N LYS A 214 -5.50 -45.27 -20.44
CA LYS A 214 -5.88 -43.85 -20.22
C LYS A 214 -4.89 -43.14 -19.28
N LEU A 215 -4.46 -41.93 -19.63
CA LEU A 215 -3.35 -41.19 -18.97
C LEU A 215 -3.83 -40.05 -18.05
#